data_AF-A0A2N2SBM4-F1
#
_entry.id   AF-A0A2N2SBM4-F1
#
_cell.length_a   1.000
_cell.length_b   1.000
_cell.length_c   1.000
_cell.angle_alpha   90.00
_cell.angle_beta   90.00
_cell.angle_gamma   90.00
#
_symmetry.space_group_name_H-M   'P 1'
#
loop_
_entity.id
_entity.type
_entity.pdbx_description
1 polymer ?
#
loop_
_entity_poly.entity_id
_entity_poly.type
_entity_poly.pdbx_seq_one_letter_code
_entity_poly.pdbx_strand_id
1 'polypeptide(L)'
;PDTLKAQHTAFLTTANVCYSDMGRVMCSFIHDSVGWHDTICGISDAEIIQNKYGVTNYQTHRNDMYRNAKDGLLNELTKHGLGKRDLVANMNLFSKVSANDDGNLVFQTGNSKAGDVVDLRFDMNVLVVLSTAPHPLDTAEVYQPADVLLTAWHVGTAADNDVCRNACEQNQRGFINTERFYAN
;
A
#
# COMPACT_ATOMS: atom_id res chain seq x y z
N PRO A 1 -11.68 -2.07 -1.83
CA PRO A 1 -12.90 -2.78 -1.38
C PRO A 1 -12.83 -4.29 -1.64
N ASP A 2 -12.55 -4.71 -2.87
CA ASP A 2 -12.57 -6.13 -3.25
C ASP A 2 -11.48 -6.94 -2.54
N THR A 3 -10.27 -6.37 -2.43
CA THR A 3 -9.14 -6.93 -1.67
C THR A 3 -9.54 -7.42 -0.28
N LEU A 4 -10.16 -6.55 0.52
CA LEU A 4 -10.51 -6.85 1.91
C LEU A 4 -11.73 -7.77 2.00
N LYS A 5 -12.76 -7.47 1.21
CA LYS A 5 -14.04 -8.21 1.22
C LYS A 5 -13.85 -9.67 0.80
N ALA A 6 -13.09 -9.93 -0.26
CA ALA A 6 -12.88 -11.28 -0.77
C ALA A 6 -12.15 -12.18 0.24
N GLN A 7 -11.28 -11.59 1.06
CA GLN A 7 -10.42 -12.31 2.00
C GLN A 7 -10.90 -12.22 3.45
N HIS A 8 -12.04 -11.55 3.70
CA HIS A 8 -12.61 -11.37 5.03
C HIS A 8 -11.59 -10.78 6.04
N THR A 9 -10.77 -9.83 5.60
CA THR A 9 -9.73 -9.17 6.41
C THR A 9 -9.89 -7.65 6.42
N ALA A 10 -9.29 -6.97 7.41
CA ALA A 10 -9.24 -5.51 7.51
C ALA A 10 -7.81 -4.96 7.33
N PHE A 11 -6.82 -5.84 7.17
CA PHE A 11 -5.40 -5.52 7.01
C PHE A 11 -4.76 -6.54 6.08
N LEU A 12 -3.54 -6.24 5.63
CA LEU A 12 -2.78 -7.14 4.77
C LEU A 12 -1.53 -7.66 5.48
N THR A 13 -1.22 -8.91 5.25
CA THR A 13 0.00 -9.62 5.65
C THR A 13 0.23 -10.82 4.72
N THR A 14 1.21 -11.67 5.03
CA THR A 14 1.48 -12.91 4.29
C THR A 14 0.19 -13.70 4.01
N ALA A 15 0.11 -14.29 2.82
CA ALA A 15 -1.05 -15.03 2.29
C ALA A 15 -2.20 -14.15 1.78
N ASN A 16 -2.17 -12.83 2.00
CA ASN A 16 -3.13 -11.93 1.38
C ASN A 16 -2.75 -11.54 -0.06
N VAL A 17 -3.75 -11.16 -0.85
CA VAL A 17 -3.60 -10.66 -2.22
C VAL A 17 -4.34 -9.35 -2.42
N CYS A 18 -3.89 -8.51 -3.35
CA CYS A 18 -4.62 -7.33 -3.82
C CYS A 18 -5.37 -7.66 -5.10
N TYR A 19 -6.64 -7.28 -5.15
CA TYR A 19 -7.50 -7.47 -6.31
C TYR A 19 -7.63 -6.19 -7.12
N SER A 20 -7.78 -6.35 -8.43
CA SER A 20 -8.37 -5.32 -9.29
C SER A 20 -9.88 -5.24 -9.08
N ASP A 21 -10.48 -4.15 -9.56
CA ASP A 21 -11.93 -3.94 -9.64
C ASP A 21 -12.66 -4.99 -10.52
N MET A 22 -11.92 -5.64 -11.42
CA MET A 22 -12.41 -6.75 -12.25
C MET A 22 -12.19 -8.13 -11.60
N GLY A 23 -11.82 -8.19 -10.32
CA GLY A 23 -11.68 -9.45 -9.58
C GLY A 23 -10.49 -10.31 -10.03
N ARG A 24 -9.41 -9.68 -10.51
CA ARG A 24 -8.14 -10.33 -10.86
C ARG A 24 -7.14 -10.10 -9.74
N VAL A 25 -6.34 -11.09 -9.38
CA VAL A 25 -5.22 -10.91 -8.46
C VAL A 25 -4.13 -10.11 -9.15
N MET A 26 -3.79 -8.97 -8.55
CA MET A 26 -2.73 -8.06 -9.02
C MET A 26 -1.40 -8.30 -8.32
N CYS A 27 -1.46 -8.47 -7.00
CA CYS A 27 -0.30 -8.51 -6.12
C CYS A 27 -0.55 -9.51 -4.98
N SER A 28 0.49 -10.21 -4.54
CA SER A 28 0.46 -11.22 -3.48
C SER A 28 1.51 -10.91 -2.42
N PHE A 29 1.13 -10.93 -1.14
CA PHE A 29 2.03 -10.81 0.00
C PHE A 29 2.65 -12.18 0.30
N ILE A 30 3.79 -12.46 -0.32
CA ILE A 30 4.43 -13.78 -0.24
C ILE A 30 5.31 -13.93 1.01
N HIS A 31 5.77 -12.81 1.57
CA HIS A 31 6.49 -12.75 2.84
C HIS A 31 6.24 -11.41 3.51
N ASP A 32 6.10 -11.41 4.83
CA ASP A 32 5.92 -10.22 5.66
C ASP A 32 6.51 -10.51 7.05
N SER A 33 7.42 -9.64 7.49
CA SER A 33 8.05 -9.72 8.82
C SER A 33 7.37 -8.83 9.88
N VAL A 34 6.45 -7.96 9.45
CA VAL A 34 5.72 -6.99 10.30
C VAL A 34 4.43 -7.60 10.82
N GLY A 35 3.68 -8.28 9.94
CA GLY A 35 2.41 -8.93 10.27
C GLY A 35 1.16 -8.06 10.09
N TRP A 36 1.32 -6.78 9.74
CA TRP A 36 0.19 -5.85 9.57
C TRP A 36 0.52 -4.64 8.68
N HIS A 37 -0.36 -4.40 7.71
CA HIS A 37 -0.35 -3.20 6.86
C HIS A 37 -1.75 -2.59 6.75
N ASP A 38 -1.85 -1.28 6.97
CA ASP A 38 -3.10 -0.54 6.91
C ASP A 38 -3.62 -0.41 5.47
N THR A 39 -4.94 -0.47 5.33
CA THR A 39 -5.65 -0.32 4.05
C THR A 39 -6.87 0.59 4.17
N ILE A 40 -7.04 1.23 5.33
CA ILE A 40 -8.27 1.92 5.71
C ILE A 40 -8.05 3.44 5.71
N CYS A 41 -6.88 3.92 6.13
CA CYS A 41 -6.68 5.34 6.43
C CYS A 41 -6.35 6.23 5.23
N GLY A 42 -6.21 5.66 4.03
CA GLY A 42 -5.91 6.44 2.84
C GLY A 42 -4.50 7.03 2.87
N ILE A 43 -4.35 8.23 2.31
CA ILE A 43 -3.06 8.92 2.14
C ILE A 43 -3.12 10.34 2.69
N SER A 44 -1.97 10.89 3.07
CA SER A 44 -1.88 12.28 3.54
C SER A 44 -2.05 13.26 2.39
N ASP A 45 -2.69 14.39 2.66
CA ASP A 45 -2.81 15.52 1.74
C ASP A 45 -2.15 16.80 2.31
N ALA A 46 -2.17 17.86 1.52
CA ALA A 46 -1.52 19.11 1.87
C ALA A 46 -2.05 19.72 3.17
N GLU A 47 -3.37 19.64 3.41
CA GLU A 47 -3.98 20.21 4.62
C GLU A 47 -3.52 19.46 5.87
N ILE A 48 -3.53 18.11 5.84
CA ILE A 48 -3.05 17.28 6.95
C ILE A 48 -1.58 17.61 7.28
N ILE A 49 -0.71 17.65 6.27
CA ILE A 49 0.72 17.91 6.47
C ILE A 49 0.96 19.33 6.98
N GLN A 50 0.26 20.33 6.44
CA GLN A 50 0.41 21.73 6.86
C GLN A 50 -0.06 21.98 8.29
N ASN A 51 -1.20 21.40 8.67
CA ASN A 51 -1.72 21.53 10.03
C ASN A 51 -0.78 20.89 11.06
N LYS A 52 -0.11 19.80 10.69
CA LYS A 52 0.74 19.05 11.60
C LYS A 52 2.17 19.57 11.69
N TYR A 53 2.80 19.84 10.55
CA TYR A 53 4.22 20.17 10.47
C TYR A 53 4.49 21.63 10.09
N GLY A 54 3.48 22.34 9.57
CA GLY A 54 3.61 23.68 9.01
C GLY A 54 3.86 23.70 7.50
N VAL A 55 4.18 24.87 6.98
CA VAL A 55 4.36 25.09 5.54
C VAL A 55 5.84 25.31 5.21
N THR A 56 6.36 24.53 4.26
CA THR A 56 7.69 24.74 3.67
C THR A 56 7.59 24.67 2.14
N ASN A 57 8.58 25.22 1.43
CA ASN A 57 8.60 25.23 -0.04
C ASN A 57 10.00 24.96 -0.60
N TYR A 58 10.05 24.61 -1.87
CA TYR A 58 11.29 24.25 -2.55
C TYR A 58 12.34 25.38 -2.56
N GLN A 59 11.91 26.64 -2.65
CA GLN A 59 12.83 27.78 -2.74
C GLN A 59 13.66 27.95 -1.47
N THR A 60 13.07 27.63 -0.32
CA THR A 60 13.72 27.77 0.99
C THR A 60 14.29 26.46 1.53
N HIS A 61 13.63 25.32 1.26
CA HIS A 61 13.97 24.01 1.85
C HIS A 61 14.42 22.96 0.84
N ARG A 62 14.41 23.26 -0.47
CA ARG A 62 14.81 22.32 -1.53
C ARG A 62 14.11 20.96 -1.39
N ASN A 63 14.86 19.87 -1.33
CA ASN A 63 14.31 18.52 -1.20
C ASN A 63 13.80 18.20 0.22
N ASP A 64 14.19 19.00 1.22
CA ASP A 64 13.76 18.86 2.61
C ASP A 64 12.40 19.54 2.87
N MET A 65 11.76 20.07 1.82
CA MET A 65 10.39 20.57 1.93
C MET A 65 9.43 19.45 2.34
N TYR A 66 8.40 19.82 3.08
CA TYR A 66 7.35 18.91 3.51
C TYR A 66 6.48 18.54 2.30
N ARG A 67 6.23 17.25 2.16
CA ARG A 67 5.45 16.68 1.07
C ARG A 67 4.29 15.89 1.65
N ASN A 68 3.21 15.83 0.89
CA ASN A 68 2.08 14.95 1.16
C ASN A 68 2.02 13.85 0.10
N ALA A 69 1.45 12.71 0.47
CA ALA A 69 1.37 11.56 -0.43
C ALA A 69 0.50 11.86 -1.66
N LYS A 70 -0.64 12.54 -1.49
CA LYS A 70 -1.58 12.82 -2.58
C LYS A 70 -0.95 13.57 -3.74
N ASP A 71 -0.29 14.69 -3.49
CA ASP A 71 0.34 15.49 -4.55
C ASP A 71 1.53 14.74 -5.18
N GLY A 72 2.31 14.03 -4.36
CA GLY A 72 3.42 13.20 -4.84
C GLY A 72 2.94 12.09 -5.78
N LEU A 73 1.92 11.34 -5.39
CA LEU A 73 1.34 10.26 -6.19
C LEU A 73 0.71 10.80 -7.48
N LEU A 74 0.01 11.94 -7.44
CA LEU A 74 -0.55 12.57 -8.64
C LEU A 74 0.53 13.00 -9.64
N ASN A 75 1.64 13.55 -9.15
CA ASN A 75 2.77 13.91 -10.01
C ASN A 75 3.35 12.68 -10.72
N GLU A 76 3.50 11.56 -10.02
CA GLU A 76 3.98 10.31 -10.62
C GLU A 76 2.97 9.70 -11.59
N LEU A 77 1.69 9.63 -11.21
CA LEU A 77 0.61 9.13 -12.07
C LEU A 77 0.49 9.92 -13.38
N THR A 78 0.67 11.24 -13.33
CA THR A 78 0.58 12.13 -14.51
C THR A 78 1.60 11.77 -15.59
N LYS A 79 2.78 11.26 -15.21
CA LYS A 79 3.80 10.80 -16.15
C LYS A 79 3.34 9.62 -17.02
N HIS A 80 2.30 8.92 -16.57
CA HIS A 80 1.68 7.79 -17.26
C HIS A 80 0.31 8.13 -17.86
N GLY A 81 -0.05 9.42 -17.94
CA GLY A 81 -1.35 9.86 -18.46
C GLY A 81 -2.53 9.59 -17.53
N LEU A 82 -2.25 9.28 -16.25
CA LEU A 82 -3.23 9.05 -15.21
C LEU A 82 -3.40 10.31 -14.35
N GLY A 83 -4.52 10.43 -13.63
CA GLY A 83 -4.81 11.60 -12.81
C GLY A 83 -5.65 11.30 -11.58
N LYS A 84 -6.34 12.32 -11.07
CA LYS A 84 -7.10 12.25 -9.81
C LYS A 84 -8.15 11.14 -9.76
N ARG A 85 -8.77 10.80 -10.88
CA ARG A 85 -9.76 9.72 -10.96
C ARG A 85 -9.14 8.33 -10.76
N ASP A 86 -7.84 8.20 -11.03
CA ASP A 86 -7.07 6.96 -10.98
C ASP A 86 -6.39 6.79 -9.60
N LEU A 87 -6.42 7.84 -8.76
CA LEU A 87 -5.96 7.78 -7.37
C LEU A 87 -7.07 7.17 -6.49
N VAL A 88 -7.06 5.84 -6.42
CA VAL A 88 -8.01 5.02 -5.67
C VAL A 88 -7.44 4.57 -4.31
N ALA A 89 -8.13 3.66 -3.63
CA ALA A 89 -7.68 3.10 -2.36
C ALA A 89 -6.26 2.52 -2.46
N ASN A 90 -5.42 2.87 -1.49
CA ASN A 90 -4.03 2.43 -1.38
C ASN A 90 -3.85 1.38 -0.28
N MET A 91 -2.60 0.95 -0.12
CA MET A 91 -2.12 0.16 1.00
C MET A 91 -0.95 0.91 1.65
N ASN A 92 -1.05 1.12 2.96
CA ASN A 92 -0.03 1.75 3.79
C ASN A 92 0.87 0.67 4.39
N LEU A 93 1.89 0.28 3.63
CA LEU A 93 2.90 -0.70 4.08
C LEU A 93 3.55 -0.24 5.38
N PHE A 94 3.94 -1.22 6.20
CA PHE A 94 4.57 -1.07 7.52
C PHE A 94 3.74 -0.34 8.61
N SER A 95 2.60 0.25 8.25
CA SER A 95 1.74 1.00 9.18
C SER A 95 0.62 0.12 9.73
N LYS A 96 0.25 0.32 11.00
CA LYS A 96 -0.89 -0.35 11.63
C LYS A 96 -1.84 0.64 12.23
N VAL A 97 -3.12 0.42 11.96
CA VAL A 97 -4.24 1.11 12.56
C VAL A 97 -5.25 0.07 13.03
N SER A 98 -5.79 0.29 14.23
CA SER A 98 -6.83 -0.55 14.83
C SER A 98 -7.95 0.31 15.38
N ALA A 99 -9.19 -0.14 15.28
CA ALA A 99 -10.31 0.48 15.98
C ALA A 99 -10.22 0.16 17.48
N ASN A 100 -10.48 1.15 18.35
CA ASN A 100 -10.69 0.94 19.78
C ASN A 100 -12.18 0.65 20.08
N ASP A 101 -12.51 0.42 21.36
CA ASP A 101 -13.89 0.09 21.80
C ASP A 101 -14.92 1.19 21.48
N ASP A 102 -14.47 2.45 21.35
CA ASP A 102 -15.32 3.59 20.97
C ASP A 102 -15.48 3.72 19.44
N GLY A 103 -14.85 2.84 18.65
CA GLY A 103 -14.83 2.89 17.20
C GLY A 103 -13.84 3.89 16.60
N ASN A 104 -12.98 4.51 17.42
CA ASN A 104 -11.95 5.43 16.94
C ASN A 104 -10.77 4.65 16.36
N LEU A 105 -10.25 5.12 15.22
CA LEU A 105 -9.03 4.56 14.62
C LEU A 105 -7.79 5.05 15.37
N VAL A 106 -7.00 4.11 15.87
CA VAL A 106 -5.77 4.36 16.64
C VAL A 106 -4.56 3.88 15.84
N PHE A 107 -3.65 4.81 15.55
CA PHE A 107 -2.35 4.50 14.93
C PHE A 107 -1.41 3.86 15.95
N GLN A 108 -0.81 2.74 15.57
CA GLN A 108 0.08 1.97 16.44
C GLN A 108 1.53 2.31 16.14
N THR A 109 2.12 3.16 16.96
CA THR A 109 3.54 3.52 16.86
C THR A 109 4.43 2.30 17.08
N GLY A 110 5.52 2.17 16.31
CA GLY A 110 6.47 1.08 16.46
C GLY A 110 5.97 -0.27 15.91
N ASN A 111 4.95 -0.27 15.04
CA ASN A 111 4.50 -1.47 14.34
C ASN A 111 5.62 -2.11 13.50
N SER A 112 6.50 -1.29 12.91
CA SER A 112 7.67 -1.72 12.17
C SER A 112 8.94 -1.04 12.68
N LYS A 113 10.08 -1.59 12.28
CA LYS A 113 11.43 -1.08 12.56
C LYS A 113 12.33 -1.22 11.34
N ALA A 114 13.48 -0.54 11.37
CA ALA A 114 14.50 -0.69 10.34
C ALA A 114 14.93 -2.16 10.20
N GLY A 115 14.98 -2.64 8.96
CA GLY A 115 15.28 -4.03 8.63
C GLY A 115 14.05 -4.92 8.46
N ASP A 116 12.85 -4.47 8.84
CA ASP A 116 11.63 -5.18 8.48
C ASP A 116 11.42 -5.11 6.96
N VAL A 117 10.86 -6.20 6.43
CA VAL A 117 10.67 -6.46 5.01
C VAL A 117 9.27 -7.02 4.73
N VAL A 118 8.77 -6.68 3.54
CA VAL A 118 7.59 -7.27 2.91
C VAL A 118 7.95 -7.59 1.45
N ASP A 119 7.71 -8.84 1.03
CA ASP A 119 7.90 -9.26 -0.35
C ASP A 119 6.54 -9.36 -1.03
N LEU A 120 6.44 -8.66 -2.16
CA LEU A 120 5.26 -8.61 -3.00
C LEU A 120 5.55 -9.29 -4.34
N ARG A 121 4.74 -10.28 -4.71
CA ARG A 121 4.75 -10.83 -6.07
C ARG A 121 3.63 -10.18 -6.87
N PHE A 122 3.94 -9.66 -8.06
CA PHE A 122 2.94 -9.15 -8.98
C PHE A 122 2.54 -10.24 -9.97
N ASP A 123 1.30 -10.73 -9.85
CA ASP A 123 0.77 -11.84 -10.65
C ASP A 123 0.17 -11.39 -11.99
N MET A 124 0.25 -10.09 -12.26
CA MET A 124 -0.03 -9.47 -13.55
C MET A 124 0.85 -8.24 -13.75
N ASN A 125 0.86 -7.69 -14.97
CA ASN A 125 1.50 -6.41 -15.26
C ASN A 125 0.79 -5.29 -14.48
N VAL A 126 1.55 -4.57 -13.68
CA VAL A 126 1.06 -3.44 -12.87
C VAL A 126 1.96 -2.23 -13.03
N LEU A 127 1.40 -1.05 -12.78
CA LEU A 127 2.16 0.15 -12.47
C LEU A 127 2.16 0.35 -10.96
N VAL A 128 3.32 0.35 -10.33
CA VAL A 128 3.48 0.61 -8.90
C VAL A 128 3.90 2.06 -8.71
N VAL A 129 3.19 2.79 -7.85
CA VAL A 129 3.53 4.15 -7.45
C VAL A 129 3.63 4.19 -5.93
N LEU A 130 4.74 4.74 -5.42
CA LEU A 130 5.06 4.72 -3.98
C LEU A 130 5.26 6.14 -3.46
N SER A 131 4.92 6.33 -2.20
CA SER A 131 5.22 7.56 -1.45
C SER A 131 5.70 7.19 -0.06
N THR A 132 6.73 7.88 0.41
CA THR A 132 7.22 7.79 1.80
C THR A 132 6.71 8.93 2.68
N ALA A 133 5.78 9.75 2.18
CA ALA A 133 5.20 10.83 2.97
C ALA A 133 4.49 10.27 4.22
N PRO A 134 4.44 11.04 5.33
CA PRO A 134 3.86 10.55 6.58
C PRO A 134 2.43 10.04 6.41
N HIS A 135 2.13 8.96 7.14
CA HIS A 135 0.79 8.39 7.23
C HIS A 135 -0.20 9.44 7.80
N PRO A 136 -1.48 9.48 7.35
CA PRO A 136 -2.47 10.46 7.82
C PRO A 136 -2.64 10.53 9.34
N LEU A 137 -2.53 9.37 10.01
CA LEU A 137 -2.65 9.22 11.46
C LEU A 137 -1.31 9.07 12.19
N ASP A 138 -0.18 9.29 11.51
CA ASP A 138 1.12 9.30 12.18
C ASP A 138 1.09 10.29 13.37
N THR A 139 1.80 9.98 14.45
CA THR A 139 1.86 10.79 15.68
C THR A 139 3.19 11.52 15.85
N ALA A 140 4.18 11.28 14.99
CA ALA A 140 5.47 11.97 15.04
C ALA A 140 5.31 13.49 14.93
N GLU A 141 5.95 14.27 15.80
CA GLU A 141 5.85 15.74 15.79
C GLU A 141 6.75 16.41 14.75
N VAL A 142 7.78 15.70 14.30
CA VAL A 142 8.77 16.17 13.33
C VAL A 142 8.53 15.48 12.00
N TYR A 143 8.56 16.25 10.91
CA TYR A 143 8.49 15.70 9.56
C TYR A 143 9.79 14.95 9.26
N GLN A 144 9.76 13.61 9.36
CA GLN A 144 10.92 12.76 9.14
C GLN A 144 10.49 11.45 8.44
N PRO A 145 10.15 11.50 7.14
CA PRO A 145 9.83 10.30 6.38
C PRO A 145 11.02 9.33 6.37
N ALA A 146 10.74 8.04 6.52
CA ALA A 146 11.77 7.01 6.54
C ALA A 146 12.25 6.66 5.13
N ASP A 147 13.52 6.27 5.01
CA ASP A 147 14.07 5.69 3.80
C ASP A 147 13.51 4.29 3.56
N VAL A 148 13.22 3.97 2.30
CA VAL A 148 12.76 2.65 1.87
C VAL A 148 13.70 2.11 0.81
N LEU A 149 14.25 0.91 1.05
CA LEU A 149 15.01 0.17 0.05
C LEU A 149 14.06 -0.66 -0.81
N LEU A 150 14.12 -0.46 -2.12
CA LEU A 150 13.35 -1.24 -3.09
C LEU A 150 14.30 -2.15 -3.86
N THR A 151 13.96 -3.43 -3.92
CA THR A 151 14.62 -4.42 -4.79
C THR A 151 13.55 -5.11 -5.63
N ALA A 152 13.89 -5.43 -6.87
CA ALA A 152 12.98 -6.05 -7.82
C ALA A 152 13.69 -7.17 -8.56
N TRP A 153 13.04 -8.32 -8.66
CA TRP A 153 13.53 -9.49 -9.36
C TRP A 153 12.34 -10.27 -9.95
N HIS A 154 12.64 -11.15 -10.89
CA HIS A 154 11.62 -11.99 -11.52
C HIS A 154 11.46 -13.31 -10.74
N VAL A 155 10.23 -13.64 -10.34
CA VAL A 155 9.93 -14.85 -9.55
C VAL A 155 8.90 -15.77 -10.22
N GLY A 156 8.42 -15.42 -11.42
CA GLY A 156 7.35 -16.15 -12.10
C GLY A 156 5.98 -15.92 -11.48
N THR A 157 5.00 -16.72 -11.88
CA THR A 157 3.62 -16.65 -11.40
C THR A 157 3.40 -17.55 -10.17
N ALA A 158 2.29 -17.34 -9.45
CA ALA A 158 1.87 -18.22 -8.37
C ALA A 158 1.75 -19.69 -8.81
N ALA A 159 2.51 -20.58 -8.18
CA ALA A 159 2.37 -22.03 -8.38
C ALA A 159 1.06 -22.58 -7.77
N ASP A 160 0.72 -23.83 -8.08
CA ASP A 160 -0.50 -24.49 -7.58
C ASP A 160 -0.52 -24.63 -6.05
N ASN A 161 0.65 -24.76 -5.41
CA ASN A 161 0.80 -24.86 -3.96
C ASN A 161 1.10 -23.50 -3.28
N ASP A 162 0.94 -22.39 -4.00
CA ASP A 162 1.25 -21.05 -3.48
C ASP A 162 0.39 -20.70 -2.25
N VAL A 163 1.02 -20.08 -1.25
CA VAL A 163 0.36 -19.74 0.02
C VAL A 163 -0.74 -18.70 -0.17
N CYS A 164 -0.52 -17.72 -1.05
CA CYS A 164 -1.50 -16.68 -1.32
C CYS A 164 -2.66 -17.23 -2.17
N ARG A 165 -2.35 -18.08 -3.15
CA ARG A 165 -3.36 -18.78 -3.97
C ARG A 165 -4.32 -19.59 -3.12
N ASN A 166 -3.80 -20.34 -2.16
CA ASN A 166 -4.58 -21.32 -1.40
C ASN A 166 -5.07 -20.81 -0.04
N ALA A 167 -4.84 -19.53 0.28
CA ALA A 167 -5.30 -18.93 1.54
C ALA A 167 -6.83 -19.00 1.69
N CYS A 168 -7.58 -18.84 0.58
CA CYS A 168 -9.03 -19.03 0.53
C CYS A 168 -9.50 -19.32 -0.91
N GLU A 169 -10.73 -19.81 -1.06
CA GLU A 169 -11.29 -20.11 -2.39
C GLU A 169 -11.45 -18.86 -3.26
N GLN A 170 -11.67 -17.70 -2.65
CA GLN A 170 -11.79 -16.42 -3.35
C GLN A 170 -10.47 -16.09 -4.05
N ASN A 171 -9.33 -16.35 -3.40
CA ASN A 171 -8.01 -16.15 -3.99
C ASN A 171 -7.84 -17.08 -5.19
N GLN A 172 -8.14 -18.38 -5.05
CA GLN A 172 -8.09 -19.33 -6.18
C GLN A 172 -8.89 -18.83 -7.39
N ARG A 173 -10.13 -18.36 -7.18
CA ARG A 173 -10.96 -17.79 -8.26
C ARG A 173 -10.34 -16.53 -8.86
N GLY A 174 -9.75 -15.66 -8.03
CA GLY A 174 -9.05 -14.46 -8.47
C GLY A 174 -7.83 -14.76 -9.35
N PHE A 175 -7.03 -15.76 -8.98
CA PHE A 175 -5.89 -16.21 -9.78
C PHE A 175 -6.33 -16.80 -11.12
N ILE A 176 -7.39 -17.63 -11.14
CA ILE A 176 -7.97 -18.15 -12.38
C ILE A 176 -8.41 -17.01 -13.31
N ASN A 177 -9.00 -15.94 -12.76
CA ASN A 177 -9.38 -14.77 -13.55
C ASN A 177 -8.16 -14.02 -14.12
N THR A 178 -7.06 -13.94 -13.36
CA THR A 178 -5.80 -13.36 -13.83
C THR A 178 -5.18 -14.20 -14.94
N GLU A 179 -5.09 -15.52 -14.77
CA GLU A 179 -4.54 -16.44 -15.77
C GLU A 179 -5.32 -16.37 -17.09
N ARG A 180 -6.67 -16.36 -17.00
CA ARG A 180 -7.54 -16.23 -18.18
C ARG A 180 -7.35 -14.90 -18.93
N PHE A 181 -6.95 -13.83 -18.24
CA PHE A 181 -6.69 -12.55 -18.89
C PHE A 181 -5.45 -12.62 -19.80
N TYR A 182 -4.45 -13.43 -19.44
CA TYR A 182 -3.23 -13.63 -20.22
C TYR A 182 -3.26 -14.83 -21.18
N ALA A 183 -4.25 -15.71 -21.05
CA ALA A 183 -4.41 -16.87 -21.92
C ALA A 183 -5.01 -16.53 -23.31
N ASN A 184 -5.37 -15.26 -23.56
CA ASN A 184 -5.94 -14.78 -24.83
C ASN A 184 -4.90 -14.11 -25.72
#